data_AF-A0A272EWM1-F1
#
_entry.id   AF-A0A272EWM1-F1
#
_cell.length_a   1.000
_cell.length_b   1.000
_cell.length_c   1.000
_cell.angle_alpha   90.00
_cell.angle_beta   90.00
_cell.angle_gamma   90.00
#
_symmetry.space_group_name_H-M   'P 1'
#
loop_
_entity.id
_entity.type
_entity.pdbx_description
1 polymer ?
#
loop_
_entity_poly.entity_id
_entity_poly.type
_entity_poly.pdbx_seq_one_letter_code
_entity_poly.pdbx_strand_id
1 'polypeptide(L)'
;MAPQPPAKYQPLGRAEGQACGALGLLATAYYAIPLGLNSRTERAYEAALESVPGATGLINVEIKEDWAWILLATTRCTTITGDAIKEIKG
;
A
#
# COMPACT_ATOMS: atom_id res chain seq x y z
N MET A 1 -16.61 -8.22 -3.25
CA MET A 1 -16.66 -8.19 -1.77
C MET A 1 -15.24 -8.15 -1.27
N ALA A 2 -14.93 -7.35 -0.25
CA ALA A 2 -13.62 -7.42 0.41
C ALA A 2 -13.45 -8.79 1.10
N PRO A 3 -12.23 -9.32 1.22
CA PRO A 3 -11.99 -10.54 1.98
C PRO A 3 -12.46 -10.39 3.43
N GLN A 4 -13.02 -11.45 3.99
CA GLN A 4 -13.42 -11.47 5.39
C GLN A 4 -12.18 -11.59 6.29
N PRO A 5 -12.18 -10.98 7.50
CA PRO A 5 -11.15 -11.23 8.50
C PRO A 5 -10.99 -12.72 8.82
N PRO A 6 -9.80 -13.15 9.28
CA PRO A 6 -9.60 -14.50 9.80
C PRO A 6 -10.58 -14.83 10.94
N ALA A 7 -10.91 -16.12 11.10
CA ALA A 7 -11.85 -16.55 12.15
C ALA A 7 -11.33 -16.28 13.58
N LYS A 8 -10.01 -16.28 13.78
CA LYS A 8 -9.36 -15.98 15.06
C LYS A 8 -8.14 -15.08 14.83
N TYR A 9 -8.11 -13.95 15.52
CA TYR A 9 -6.98 -13.02 15.46
C TYR A 9 -6.87 -12.20 16.75
N GLN A 10 -5.68 -11.64 16.97
CA GLN A 10 -5.40 -10.67 18.01
C GLN A 10 -5.23 -9.27 17.38
N PRO A 11 -5.97 -8.24 17.82
CA PRO A 11 -5.72 -6.87 17.39
C PRO A 11 -4.42 -6.33 17.98
N LEU A 12 -3.63 -5.62 17.18
CA LEU A 12 -2.32 -5.09 17.56
C LEU A 12 -2.22 -3.55 17.52
N GLY A 13 -3.24 -2.87 16.99
CA GLY A 13 -3.29 -1.40 16.91
C GLY A 13 -3.44 -0.89 15.47
N ARG A 14 -3.31 0.42 15.28
CA ARG A 14 -3.38 1.05 13.95
C ARG A 14 -2.04 0.91 13.23
N ALA A 15 -2.07 0.51 11.97
CA ALA A 15 -0.94 0.44 11.07
C ALA A 15 -1.07 1.47 9.95
N GLU A 16 0.08 1.96 9.47
CA GLU A 16 0.17 2.88 8.35
C GLU A 16 1.47 2.66 7.58
N GLY A 17 1.37 2.62 6.25
CA GLY A 17 2.50 2.49 5.35
C GLY A 17 2.27 3.26 4.06
N GLN A 18 3.34 3.80 3.50
CA GLN A 18 3.29 4.55 2.25
C GLN A 18 4.38 4.07 1.29
N ALA A 19 4.03 3.98 0.02
CA ALA A 19 5.01 3.82 -1.04
C ALA A 19 4.61 4.59 -2.30
N CYS A 20 5.60 5.20 -2.94
CA CYS A 20 5.42 5.96 -4.16
C CYS A 20 6.01 5.23 -5.37
N GLY A 21 5.44 5.51 -6.53
CA GLY A 21 6.06 5.19 -7.81
C GLY A 21 5.71 6.23 -8.85
N ALA A 22 6.41 6.19 -9.97
CA ALA A 22 6.22 7.14 -11.06
C ALA A 22 6.02 6.44 -12.40
N LEU A 23 5.29 7.09 -13.30
CA LEU A 23 5.27 6.77 -14.72
C LEU A 23 6.08 7.83 -15.45
N GLY A 24 7.27 7.45 -15.92
CA GLY A 24 8.17 8.31 -16.68
C GLY A 24 7.87 8.31 -18.19
N LEU A 25 8.36 9.32 -18.90
CA LEU A 25 8.26 9.43 -20.36
C LEU A 25 9.15 8.42 -21.10
N LEU A 26 8.63 7.89 -22.21
CA LEU A 26 9.41 7.22 -23.26
C LEU A 26 9.57 8.13 -24.50
N ALA A 27 8.62 9.04 -24.74
CA ALA A 27 8.60 10.13 -25.75
C ALA A 27 7.51 11.16 -25.35
N THR A 28 7.50 12.36 -25.94
CA THR A 28 6.76 13.60 -25.52
C THR A 28 5.23 13.52 -25.32
N ALA A 29 4.61 12.35 -25.39
CA ALA A 29 3.21 12.14 -25.02
C ALA A 29 2.90 10.72 -24.48
N TYR A 30 3.92 9.85 -24.30
CA TYR A 30 3.73 8.46 -23.88
C TYR A 30 4.50 8.20 -22.58
N TYR A 31 3.76 8.16 -21.48
CA TYR A 31 4.26 7.71 -20.18
C TYR A 31 4.21 6.18 -20.16
N ALA A 32 5.37 5.50 -20.18
CA ALA A 32 5.41 4.04 -20.35
C ALA A 32 6.44 3.33 -19.46
N ILE A 33 7.34 4.04 -18.77
CA ILE A 33 8.33 3.42 -17.89
C ILE A 33 7.81 3.45 -16.45
N PRO A 34 7.36 2.31 -15.87
CA PRO A 34 6.96 2.25 -14.49
C PRO A 34 8.19 2.21 -13.57
N LEU A 35 8.36 3.23 -12.75
CA LEU A 35 9.39 3.30 -11.71
C LEU A 35 8.74 3.00 -10.37
N GLY A 36 8.75 1.72 -9.99
CA GLY A 36 8.12 1.25 -8.75
C GLY A 36 6.60 1.48 -8.68
N LEU A 37 5.96 1.90 -9.78
CA LEU A 37 4.54 2.25 -9.82
C LEU A 37 3.66 1.02 -9.63
N ASN A 38 3.98 -0.11 -10.27
CA ASN A 38 3.10 -1.29 -10.26
C ASN A 38 3.10 -2.00 -8.91
N SER A 39 4.25 -2.05 -8.22
CA SER A 39 4.36 -2.67 -6.90
C SER A 39 4.13 -1.70 -5.73
N ARG A 40 3.70 -0.45 -5.99
CA ARG A 40 3.55 0.56 -4.92
C ARG A 40 2.51 0.16 -3.86
N THR A 41 1.40 -0.45 -4.27
CA THR A 41 0.35 -0.88 -3.35
C THR A 41 0.83 -2.02 -2.45
N GLU A 42 1.55 -3.00 -3.01
CA GLU A 42 2.17 -4.09 -2.26
C GLU A 42 3.19 -3.56 -1.25
N ARG A 43 4.12 -2.70 -1.70
CA ARG A 43 5.10 -2.08 -0.79
C ARG A 43 4.47 -1.22 0.29
N ALA A 44 3.39 -0.48 -0.01
CA ALA A 44 2.67 0.31 0.99
C ALA A 44 2.00 -0.60 2.04
N TYR A 45 1.50 -1.76 1.62
CA TYR A 45 0.91 -2.75 2.53
C TYR A 45 1.98 -3.43 3.39
N GLU A 46 3.11 -3.82 2.80
CA GLU A 46 4.27 -4.35 3.53
C GLU A 46 4.77 -3.34 4.57
N ALA A 47 4.95 -2.07 4.18
CA ALA A 47 5.35 -1.01 5.09
C ALA A 47 4.36 -0.82 6.25
N ALA A 48 3.05 -0.95 5.99
CA ALA A 48 2.03 -0.88 7.03
C ALA A 48 2.09 -2.08 7.99
N LEU A 49 2.37 -3.29 7.49
CA LEU A 49 2.58 -4.46 8.35
C LEU A 49 3.84 -4.29 9.21
N GLU A 50 4.93 -3.83 8.61
CA GLU A 50 6.21 -3.60 9.29
C GLU A 50 6.12 -2.50 10.36
N SER A 51 5.18 -1.55 10.21
CA SER A 51 4.95 -0.49 11.20
C SER A 51 4.42 -1.03 12.54
N VAL A 52 3.88 -2.26 12.60
CA VAL A 52 3.35 -2.89 13.81
C VAL A 52 4.01 -4.26 14.03
N PRO A 53 4.92 -4.39 15.01
CA PRO A 53 5.62 -5.64 15.26
C PRO A 53 4.68 -6.83 15.49
N GLY A 54 4.90 -7.90 14.72
CA GLY A 54 4.13 -9.14 14.83
C GLY A 54 2.78 -9.13 14.11
N ALA A 55 2.45 -8.06 13.39
CA ALA A 55 1.31 -8.04 12.48
C ALA A 55 1.50 -9.05 11.34
N THR A 56 0.43 -9.75 11.02
CA THR A 56 0.37 -10.71 9.90
C THR A 56 -0.71 -10.35 8.88
N GLY A 57 -1.51 -9.32 9.17
CA GLY A 57 -2.56 -8.83 8.30
C GLY A 57 -3.13 -7.51 8.78
N LEU A 58 -3.90 -6.85 7.90
CA LEU A 58 -4.69 -5.68 8.23
C LEU A 58 -6.18 -5.96 8.01
N ILE A 59 -7.03 -5.41 8.87
CA ILE A 59 -8.48 -5.30 8.67
C ILE A 59 -8.88 -3.82 8.65
N ASN A 60 -10.12 -3.52 8.26
CA ASN A 60 -10.61 -2.13 8.16
C ASN A 60 -9.66 -1.23 7.34
N VAL A 61 -9.20 -1.78 6.22
CA VAL A 61 -8.18 -1.17 5.37
C VAL A 61 -8.75 0.01 4.61
N GLU A 62 -8.01 1.12 4.63
CA GLU A 62 -8.25 2.29 3.81
C GLU A 62 -7.03 2.53 2.92
N ILE A 63 -7.29 2.80 1.64
CA ILE A 63 -6.25 3.11 0.64
C ILE A 63 -6.48 4.54 0.15
N LYS A 64 -5.48 5.39 0.37
CA LYS A 64 -5.43 6.76 -0.15
C LYS A 64 -4.36 6.86 -1.23
N GLU A 65 -4.67 7.55 -2.32
CA GLU A 65 -3.71 7.84 -3.39
C GLU A 65 -3.50 9.35 -3.53
N ASP A 66 -2.26 9.79 -3.44
CA ASP A 66 -1.84 11.17 -3.71
C ASP A 66 -1.13 11.23 -5.07
N TRP A 67 -1.58 12.13 -5.95
CA TRP A 67 -1.12 12.22 -7.34
C TRP A 67 -0.45 13.56 -7.59
N ALA A 68 0.72 13.51 -8.23
CA ALA A 68 1.43 14.70 -8.68
C ALA A 68 1.80 14.58 -10.15
N TRP A 69 1.57 15.66 -10.89
CA TRP A 69 1.99 15.81 -12.27
C TRP A 69 3.22 16.70 -12.31
N ILE A 70 4.35 16.13 -12.70
CA ILE A 70 5.60 16.86 -12.95
C ILE A 70 5.80 16.80 -14.47
N LEU A 71 6.39 17.83 -15.08
CA LEU A 71 6.49 18.00 -16.55
C LEU A 71 6.82 16.71 -17.35
N LEU A 72 7.64 15.81 -16.79
CA LEU A 72 8.09 14.58 -17.45
C LEU A 72 7.67 13.28 -16.74
N ALA A 73 6.85 13.35 -15.70
CA ALA A 73 6.42 12.16 -14.95
C ALA A 73 5.11 12.38 -14.18
N THR A 74 4.32 11.32 -14.07
CA THR A 74 3.26 11.27 -13.05
C THR A 74 3.76 10.48 -11.86
N THR A 75 3.68 11.06 -10.67
CA THR A 75 3.98 10.36 -9.42
C THR A 75 2.68 9.99 -8.72
N ARG A 76 2.62 8.79 -8.16
CA ARG A 76 1.53 8.32 -7.32
C ARG A 76 2.11 7.76 -6.03
N CYS A 77 1.66 8.28 -4.91
CA CYS A 77 1.96 7.76 -3.58
C CYS A 77 0.71 7.09 -3.03
N THR A 78 0.83 5.80 -2.72
CA THR A 78 -0.23 5.01 -2.10
C THR A 78 0.05 4.97 -0.60
N THR A 79 -0.90 5.43 0.20
CA THR A 79 -0.90 5.29 1.65
C THR A 79 -1.96 4.25 2.03
N ILE A 80 -1.56 3.23 2.77
CA ILE A 80 -2.45 2.19 3.29
C ILE A 80 -2.48 2.34 4.80
N THR A 81 -3.70 2.44 5.34
CA THR A 81 -3.93 2.40 6.78
C THR A 81 -4.90 1.27 7.11
N GLY A 82 -4.82 0.73 8.31
CA GLY A 82 -5.68 -0.37 8.74
C GLY A 82 -5.46 -0.74 10.19
N ASP A 83 -6.30 -1.60 10.72
CA ASP A 83 -6.09 -2.17 12.05
C ASP A 83 -5.25 -3.43 11.89
N ALA A 84 -4.04 -3.42 12.45
CA ALA A 84 -3.11 -4.53 12.42
C ALA A 84 -3.63 -5.68 13.28
N ILE A 85 -3.51 -6.88 12.72
CA ILE A 85 -3.90 -8.11 13.40
C ILE A 85 -2.77 -9.14 13.32
N LYS A 86 -2.73 -10.02 14.32
CA LYS A 86 -2.01 -11.29 14.27
C LYS A 86 -3.01 -12.42 14.13
N GLU A 87 -2.99 -13.11 12.99
CA GLU A 87 -3.80 -14.29 12.76
C GLU A 87 -3.36 -15.42 13.70
N ILE A 88 -4.34 -16.08 14.33
CA ILE A 88 -4.11 -17.24 15.19
C ILE A 88 -4.51 -18.48 14.38
N LYS A 89 -3.51 -19.15 13.79
CA LYS A 89 -3.72 -20.43 13.11
C LYS A 89 -3.96 -21.52 14.15
N GLY A 90 -5.08 -22.23 14.02
CA GLY A 90 -5.50 -23.33 14.89
C GLY A 90 -4.92 -24.67 14.48
#